data_AF-A0A2C4PY68-F1
#
_entry.id   AF-A0A2C4PY68-F1
#
_cell.length_a   1.000
_cell.length_b   1.000
_cell.length_c   1.000
_cell.angle_alpha   90.00
_cell.angle_beta   90.00
_cell.angle_gamma   90.00
#
_symmetry.space_group_name_H-M   'P 1'
#
loop_
_entity.id
_entity.type
_entity.pdbx_description
1 polymer ?
#
loop_
_entity_poly.entity_id
_entity_poly.type
_entity_poly.pdbx_seq_one_letter_code
_entity_poly.pdbx_strand_id
1 'polypeptide(L)'
;MMNSKNNPDWYSKIKNGPMGHRKDEEEFIYRIKQSIYLNSEVDSITYKKPSRKKALPIVVVLVCTMLFFIVQQPGLNDNKSPVQSSTQIKLKTKDESAQEPSLKQFMNDLSRSTNSTNENDLYRALNDEVLFKGKSYKKDELKFDEDLFHELQVALTMGGEFANDTKKVYKVPSGMKESNQSKREHFIYVTVTGNKTKILAEPKRESQVLYEVSNEVVKAWIPEKVQNDGYIKISTFNGNTGYVQKEYVLTDIKYSFVFEKDHEDVWKITGVDSIW
;
A
#
# COMPACT_ATOMS: atom_id res chain seq x y z
N MET A 1 -8.87 26.96 38.79
CA MET A 1 -10.15 26.24 38.73
C MET A 1 -10.35 25.76 37.30
N MET A 2 -10.37 24.45 37.07
CA MET A 2 -10.98 23.89 35.86
C MET A 2 -11.67 22.60 36.27
N ASN A 3 -12.87 22.82 36.79
CA ASN A 3 -13.80 21.80 37.23
C ASN A 3 -14.65 21.46 36.01
N SER A 4 -14.34 20.37 35.32
CA SER A 4 -15.32 19.68 34.49
C SER A 4 -15.04 18.18 34.55
N LYS A 5 -15.71 17.53 35.50
CA LYS A 5 -15.69 16.09 35.79
C LYS A 5 -16.46 15.28 34.73
N ASN A 6 -16.41 15.66 33.46
CA ASN A 6 -17.04 14.88 32.40
C ASN A 6 -15.96 14.38 31.46
N ASN A 7 -15.68 13.09 31.53
CA ASN A 7 -14.86 12.43 30.54
C ASN A 7 -15.51 12.61 29.16
N PRO A 8 -14.72 12.88 28.11
CA PRO A 8 -15.24 13.11 26.76
C PRO A 8 -15.98 11.88 26.23
N ASP A 9 -16.89 12.09 25.29
CA ASP A 9 -17.82 11.06 24.78
C ASP A 9 -17.11 9.83 24.19
N TRP A 10 -15.88 10.00 23.71
CA TRP A 10 -15.04 8.89 23.26
C TRP A 10 -14.57 7.99 24.42
N TYR A 11 -14.34 8.55 25.61
CA TYR A 11 -13.83 7.81 26.76
C TYR A 11 -14.85 6.76 27.24
N SER A 12 -16.14 7.11 27.29
CA SER A 12 -17.21 6.17 27.68
C SER A 12 -17.40 5.06 26.64
N LYS A 13 -17.32 5.39 25.35
CA LYS A 13 -17.39 4.41 24.24
C LYS A 13 -16.24 3.42 24.28
N ILE A 14 -15.03 3.88 24.59
CA ILE A 14 -13.86 3.01 24.69
C ILE A 14 -13.91 2.14 25.96
N LYS A 15 -14.32 2.72 27.11
CA LYS A 15 -14.41 2.03 28.40
C LYS A 15 -15.43 0.89 28.40
N ASN A 16 -16.58 1.09 27.75
CA ASN A 16 -17.63 0.08 27.64
C ASN A 16 -17.42 -0.89 26.46
N GLY A 17 -16.33 -0.72 25.70
CA GLY A 17 -15.99 -1.54 24.54
C GLY A 17 -14.75 -2.42 24.82
N PRO A 18 -13.76 -2.46 23.92
CA PRO A 18 -12.65 -3.41 23.97
C PRO A 18 -11.66 -3.21 25.15
N MET A 19 -11.90 -2.24 26.03
CA MET A 19 -10.99 -1.91 27.16
C MET A 19 -11.38 -2.49 28.51
N GLY A 20 -12.55 -3.14 28.66
CA GLY A 20 -13.03 -3.61 29.97
C GLY A 20 -12.08 -4.54 30.74
N HIS A 21 -11.05 -5.10 30.10
CA HIS A 21 -10.09 -6.05 30.70
C HIS A 21 -8.61 -5.76 30.36
N ARG A 22 -8.26 -4.54 29.93
CA ARG A 22 -6.85 -4.19 29.62
C ARG A 22 -6.06 -3.87 30.89
N LYS A 23 -4.84 -4.39 30.99
CA LYS A 23 -3.91 -4.11 32.10
C LYS A 23 -3.20 -2.75 31.95
N ASP A 24 -3.17 -2.20 30.75
CA ASP A 24 -2.50 -0.95 30.36
C ASP A 24 -3.50 0.19 30.08
N GLU A 25 -4.71 0.11 30.65
CA GLU A 25 -5.80 1.07 30.41
C GLU A 25 -5.35 2.52 30.64
N GLU A 26 -4.67 2.80 31.76
CA GLU A 26 -4.25 4.14 32.12
C GLU A 26 -3.23 4.72 31.15
N GLU A 27 -2.23 3.92 30.74
CA GLU A 27 -1.20 4.34 29.79
C GLU A 27 -1.79 4.60 28.41
N PHE A 28 -2.70 3.74 27.96
CA PHE A 28 -3.37 3.89 26.68
C PHE A 28 -4.24 5.16 26.63
N ILE A 29 -5.01 5.42 27.69
CA ILE A 29 -5.83 6.64 27.78
C ILE A 29 -4.95 7.89 27.86
N TYR A 30 -3.82 7.82 28.56
CA TYR A 30 -2.86 8.91 28.62
C TYR A 30 -2.31 9.26 27.23
N ARG A 31 -1.95 8.26 26.42
CA ARG A 31 -1.46 8.47 25.03
C ARG A 31 -2.52 9.10 24.12
N ILE A 32 -3.80 8.72 24.24
CA ILE A 32 -4.89 9.35 23.48
C ILE A 32 -5.08 10.81 23.89
N LYS A 33 -5.00 11.13 25.19
CA LYS A 33 -5.09 12.52 25.64
C LYS A 33 -3.93 13.36 25.11
N GLN A 34 -2.72 12.81 25.08
CA GLN A 34 -1.54 13.46 24.51
C GLN A 34 -1.69 13.73 23.01
N SER A 35 -2.20 12.77 22.23
CA SER A 35 -2.39 12.99 20.79
C SER A 35 -3.46 14.04 20.47
N ILE A 36 -4.54 14.10 21.26
CA ILE A 36 -5.57 15.14 21.12
C ILE A 36 -4.99 16.52 21.46
N TYR A 37 -4.19 16.61 22.53
CA TYR A 37 -3.54 17.87 22.93
C TYR A 37 -2.57 18.37 21.85
N LEU A 38 -1.71 17.49 21.34
CA LEU A 38 -0.77 17.78 20.26
C LEU A 38 -1.47 18.26 18.98
N ASN A 39 -2.62 17.68 18.62
CA ASN A 39 -3.40 18.12 17.47
C ASN A 39 -4.11 19.46 17.72
N SER A 40 -4.55 19.73 18.96
CA SER A 40 -5.18 21.01 19.29
C SER A 40 -4.21 22.20 19.30
N GLU A 41 -2.92 21.95 19.53
CA GLU A 41 -1.87 22.98 19.47
C GLU A 41 -1.57 23.41 18.02
N VAL A 42 -1.77 22.50 17.06
CA VAL A 42 -1.58 22.73 15.61
C VAL A 42 -2.74 23.52 14.98
N ASP A 43 -3.94 23.48 15.55
CA ASP A 43 -5.13 24.15 15.01
C ASP A 43 -5.27 25.64 15.38
N SER A 44 -4.31 26.23 16.12
CA SER A 44 -4.33 27.66 16.49
C SER A 44 -3.59 28.56 15.47
N ILE A 45 -4.02 28.56 14.21
CA ILE A 45 -3.43 29.42 13.17
C ILE A 45 -4.05 30.82 13.21
N THR A 46 -3.29 31.79 13.72
CA THR A 46 -3.55 33.23 13.53
C THR A 46 -3.08 33.65 12.13
N TYR A 47 -3.98 34.19 11.32
CA TYR A 47 -3.70 34.68 9.96
C TYR A 47 -2.71 35.86 9.96
N LYS A 48 -1.56 35.75 9.26
CA LYS A 48 -0.79 36.90 8.72
C LYS A 48 -0.10 36.57 7.38
N LYS A 49 -0.13 37.57 6.48
CA LYS A 49 0.35 37.59 5.07
C LYS A 49 1.88 37.40 4.92
N PRO A 50 2.38 37.08 3.69
CA PRO A 50 3.60 36.32 3.46
C PRO A 50 4.86 37.17 3.37
N SER A 51 5.99 36.59 3.78
CA SER A 51 7.31 37.05 3.37
C SER A 51 8.21 35.86 3.03
N ARG A 52 8.93 36.00 1.90
CA ARG A 52 9.92 35.05 1.40
C ARG A 52 11.05 34.90 2.42
N LYS A 53 11.41 33.66 2.78
CA LYS A 53 12.78 33.12 2.75
C LYS A 53 12.81 31.66 3.22
N LYS A 54 13.44 30.84 2.38
CA LYS A 54 14.12 29.54 2.61
C LYS A 54 13.79 28.81 3.93
N ALA A 55 13.13 27.67 3.82
CA ALA A 55 13.12 26.63 4.85
C ALA A 55 13.14 25.24 4.18
N LEU A 56 13.99 24.36 4.71
CA LEU A 56 14.12 22.95 4.32
C LEU A 56 12.77 22.22 4.48
N PRO A 57 12.47 21.21 3.64
CA PRO A 57 11.34 20.34 3.90
C PRO A 57 11.70 19.41 5.07
N ILE A 58 11.14 19.67 6.25
CA ILE A 58 10.99 18.64 7.27
C ILE A 58 9.92 17.69 6.73
N VAL A 59 10.35 16.64 6.03
CA VAL A 59 9.51 15.52 5.66
C VAL A 59 9.23 14.74 6.94
N VAL A 60 8.03 14.90 7.48
CA VAL A 60 7.52 14.01 8.52
C VAL A 60 7.15 12.70 7.82
N VAL A 61 8.13 11.81 7.68
CA VAL A 61 7.90 10.43 7.25
C VAL A 61 7.24 9.73 8.43
N LEU A 62 5.93 9.48 8.32
CA LEU A 62 5.22 8.61 9.25
C LEU A 62 5.53 7.17 8.86
N VAL A 63 6.74 6.73 9.21
CA VAL A 63 7.17 5.34 9.10
C VAL A 63 6.35 4.54 10.11
N CYS A 64 5.25 3.92 9.67
CA CYS A 64 4.62 2.83 10.39
C CYS A 64 5.48 1.56 10.28
N THR A 65 6.71 1.62 10.81
CA THR A 65 7.43 0.40 11.15
C THR A 65 6.72 -0.20 12.35
N MET A 66 5.99 -1.29 12.13
CA MET A 66 5.75 -2.27 13.19
C MET A 66 7.10 -2.88 13.59
N LEU A 67 7.87 -2.13 14.38
CA LEU A 67 8.93 -2.68 15.21
C LEU A 67 8.24 -3.50 16.29
N PHE A 68 7.99 -4.77 15.98
CA PHE A 68 7.87 -5.80 17.00
C PHE A 68 9.22 -5.87 17.71
N PHE A 69 9.45 -4.96 18.65
CA PHE A 69 10.38 -5.22 19.72
C PHE A 69 9.80 -6.40 20.50
N ILE A 70 10.41 -7.56 20.31
CA ILE A 70 10.37 -8.64 21.27
C ILE A 70 11.04 -8.10 22.54
N VAL A 71 10.28 -7.38 23.35
CA VAL A 71 10.60 -7.23 24.76
C VAL A 71 10.37 -8.61 25.36
N GLN A 72 11.44 -9.38 25.49
CA GLN A 72 11.45 -10.49 26.43
C GLN A 72 11.21 -9.89 27.82
N GLN A 73 9.95 -9.85 28.27
CA GLN A 73 9.65 -9.68 29.68
C GLN A 73 10.03 -10.98 30.39
N PRO A 74 10.88 -10.94 31.43
CA PRO A 74 11.10 -12.10 32.28
C PRO A 74 9.92 -12.24 33.24
N GLY A 75 9.39 -13.46 33.36
CA GLY A 75 8.61 -13.88 34.53
C GLY A 75 7.14 -14.24 34.28
N LEU A 76 6.92 -15.55 34.12
CA LEU A 76 5.75 -16.32 34.58
C LEU A 76 4.36 -15.70 34.35
N ASN A 77 3.79 -15.99 33.18
CA ASN A 77 2.36 -16.22 33.09
C ASN A 77 2.14 -17.40 32.14
N ASP A 78 1.26 -18.32 32.52
CA ASP A 78 0.87 -19.46 31.71
C ASP A 78 0.53 -18.98 30.29
N ASN A 79 1.37 -19.36 29.32
CA ASN A 79 1.22 -18.99 27.93
C ASN A 79 -0.10 -19.58 27.40
N LYS A 80 -1.20 -18.83 27.53
CA LYS A 80 -2.33 -19.01 26.63
C LYS A 80 -1.78 -18.78 25.22
N SER A 81 -1.87 -19.80 24.38
CA SER A 81 -1.53 -19.70 22.96
C SER A 81 -2.13 -18.41 22.41
N PRO A 82 -1.37 -17.62 21.61
CA PRO A 82 -1.90 -16.40 21.03
C PRO A 82 -3.25 -16.71 20.38
N VAL A 83 -4.28 -15.95 20.74
CA VAL A 83 -5.63 -16.13 20.19
C VAL A 83 -5.52 -15.76 18.71
N GLN A 84 -5.31 -16.76 17.87
CA GLN A 84 -5.44 -16.61 16.44
C GLN A 84 -6.90 -16.26 16.17
N SER A 85 -7.14 -15.10 15.57
CA SER A 85 -8.49 -14.66 15.23
C SER A 85 -9.17 -15.76 14.40
N SER A 86 -10.29 -16.27 14.89
CA SER A 86 -11.04 -17.39 14.30
C SER A 86 -11.65 -17.07 12.92
N THR A 87 -11.51 -15.83 12.45
CA THR A 87 -12.00 -15.30 11.17
C THR A 87 -10.89 -14.73 10.27
N GLN A 88 -9.61 -15.01 10.56
CA GLN A 88 -8.51 -14.52 9.71
C GLN A 88 -8.59 -15.11 8.29
N ILE A 89 -8.98 -14.27 7.33
CA ILE A 89 -8.71 -14.52 5.91
C ILE A 89 -7.19 -14.53 5.76
N LYS A 90 -6.61 -15.71 5.52
CA LYS A 90 -5.18 -15.83 5.28
C LYS A 90 -4.86 -15.23 3.91
N LEU A 91 -4.35 -14.01 3.93
CA LEU A 91 -3.79 -13.37 2.77
C LEU A 91 -2.46 -14.05 2.42
N LYS A 92 -2.25 -14.27 1.13
CA LYS A 92 -0.95 -14.68 0.60
C LYS A 92 -0.54 -13.67 -0.45
N THR A 93 0.58 -12.99 -0.21
CA THR A 93 1.37 -12.41 -1.29
C THR A 93 2.10 -13.54 -1.99
N LYS A 94 2.26 -13.43 -3.30
CA LYS A 94 2.85 -14.48 -4.12
C LYS A 94 4.21 -13.97 -4.59
N ASP A 95 5.26 -14.69 -4.23
CA ASP A 95 6.59 -14.44 -4.78
C ASP A 95 7.10 -15.71 -5.45
N GLU A 96 7.05 -15.75 -6.77
CA GLU A 96 7.54 -16.87 -7.57
C GLU A 96 9.02 -16.73 -7.95
N SER A 97 9.72 -15.69 -7.52
CA SER A 97 11.14 -15.48 -7.86
C SER A 97 12.02 -16.65 -7.41
N ALA A 98 11.67 -17.31 -6.30
CA ALA A 98 12.40 -18.49 -5.82
C ALA A 98 12.31 -19.73 -6.74
N GLN A 99 11.41 -19.73 -7.73
CA GLN A 99 11.32 -20.81 -8.71
C GLN A 99 12.43 -20.75 -9.77
N GLU A 100 13.13 -19.62 -9.89
CA GLU A 100 14.22 -19.44 -10.86
C GLU A 100 15.40 -18.73 -10.16
N PRO A 101 16.54 -19.40 -9.92
CA PRO A 101 17.62 -18.85 -9.12
C PRO A 101 18.22 -17.54 -9.64
N SER A 102 18.35 -17.37 -10.97
CA SER A 102 18.94 -16.14 -11.52
C SER A 102 18.02 -14.93 -11.35
N LEU A 103 16.71 -15.12 -11.45
CA LEU A 103 15.69 -14.13 -11.13
C LEU A 103 15.75 -13.79 -9.64
N LYS A 104 15.82 -14.78 -8.75
CA LYS A 104 15.89 -14.49 -7.31
C LYS A 104 17.09 -13.61 -6.96
N GLN A 105 18.25 -13.90 -7.56
CA GLN A 105 19.45 -13.09 -7.40
C GLN A 105 19.23 -11.67 -7.94
N PHE A 106 18.73 -11.54 -9.16
CA PHE A 106 18.42 -10.25 -9.78
C PHE A 106 17.47 -9.40 -8.91
N MET A 107 16.40 -10.00 -8.38
CA MET A 107 15.43 -9.31 -7.52
C MET A 107 16.06 -8.83 -6.19
N ASN A 108 16.96 -9.62 -5.61
CA ASN A 108 17.67 -9.24 -4.39
C ASN A 108 18.62 -8.06 -4.66
N ASP A 109 19.35 -8.10 -5.77
CA ASP A 109 20.28 -7.03 -6.17
C ASP A 109 19.50 -5.75 -6.49
N LEU A 110 18.41 -5.84 -7.26
CA LEU A 110 17.54 -4.72 -7.57
C LEU A 110 16.91 -4.11 -6.32
N SER A 111 16.44 -4.94 -5.37
CA SER A 111 15.92 -4.46 -4.09
C SER A 111 16.99 -3.72 -3.29
N ARG A 112 18.23 -4.24 -3.25
CA ARG A 112 19.35 -3.57 -2.57
C ARG A 112 19.65 -2.21 -3.18
N SER A 113 19.77 -2.14 -4.51
CA SER A 113 20.07 -0.89 -5.23
C SER A 113 18.97 0.15 -5.11
N THR A 114 17.70 -0.29 -5.11
CA THR A 114 16.54 0.60 -4.90
C THR A 114 16.54 1.16 -3.48
N ASN A 115 16.82 0.33 -2.47
CA ASN A 115 16.87 0.75 -1.06
C ASN A 115 18.03 1.71 -0.75
N SER A 116 19.13 1.64 -1.50
CA SER A 116 20.25 2.58 -1.37
C SER A 116 20.12 3.82 -2.27
N THR A 117 18.99 3.97 -2.99
CA THR A 117 18.74 5.05 -3.96
C THR A 117 19.88 5.20 -4.97
N ASN A 118 20.48 4.07 -5.39
CA ASN A 118 21.59 4.10 -6.34
C ASN A 118 21.06 4.11 -7.77
N GLU A 119 20.89 5.30 -8.32
CA GLU A 119 20.34 5.49 -9.67
C GLU A 119 21.13 4.70 -10.73
N ASN A 120 22.47 4.71 -10.65
CA ASN A 120 23.32 4.04 -11.65
C ASN A 120 23.06 2.53 -11.73
N ASP A 121 22.79 1.88 -10.59
CA ASP A 121 22.49 0.46 -10.57
C ASP A 121 21.09 0.18 -11.13
N LEU A 122 20.12 1.08 -10.90
CA LEU A 122 18.80 0.94 -11.50
C LEU A 122 18.86 1.11 -13.03
N TYR A 123 19.59 2.10 -13.53
CA TYR A 123 19.77 2.27 -14.97
C TYR A 123 20.47 1.07 -15.62
N ARG A 124 21.33 0.36 -14.88
CA ARG A 124 21.94 -0.91 -15.34
C ARG A 124 20.94 -2.07 -15.39
N ALA A 125 19.91 -2.04 -14.54
CA ALA A 125 18.84 -3.03 -14.52
C ALA A 125 17.82 -2.81 -15.64
N LEU A 126 17.79 -1.64 -16.28
CA LEU A 126 16.96 -1.40 -17.46
C LEU A 126 17.50 -2.14 -18.70
N ASN A 127 16.58 -2.64 -19.51
CA ASN A 127 16.89 -3.08 -20.86
C ASN A 127 17.22 -1.87 -21.74
N ASP A 128 17.89 -2.07 -22.88
CA ASP A 128 18.23 -0.97 -23.80
C ASP A 128 16.98 -0.24 -24.33
N GLU A 129 15.89 -0.99 -24.50
CA GLU A 129 14.57 -0.50 -24.85
C GLU A 129 13.56 -0.92 -23.77
N VAL A 130 12.83 0.04 -23.22
CA VAL A 130 11.88 -0.13 -22.12
C VAL A 130 10.51 0.40 -22.52
N LEU A 131 9.47 -0.39 -22.31
CA LEU A 131 8.09 0.03 -22.46
C LEU A 131 7.63 0.78 -21.21
N PHE A 132 7.36 2.09 -21.32
CA PHE A 132 6.79 2.89 -20.24
C PHE A 132 5.41 3.39 -20.64
N LYS A 133 4.37 2.94 -19.92
CA LYS A 133 2.96 3.29 -20.19
C LYS A 133 2.54 3.02 -21.66
N GLY A 134 2.97 1.88 -22.20
CA GLY A 134 2.68 1.47 -23.57
C GLY A 134 3.46 2.20 -24.67
N LYS A 135 4.43 3.05 -24.32
CA LYS A 135 5.35 3.69 -25.27
C LYS A 135 6.76 3.18 -25.07
N SER A 136 7.49 3.00 -26.17
CA SER A 136 8.87 2.57 -26.12
C SER A 136 9.83 3.73 -25.92
N TYR A 137 10.83 3.54 -25.05
CA TYR A 137 11.88 4.50 -24.75
C TYR A 137 13.23 3.80 -24.75
N LYS A 138 14.28 4.51 -25.20
CA LYS A 138 15.65 4.07 -24.91
C LYS A 138 15.94 4.27 -23.44
N LYS A 139 16.78 3.41 -22.84
CA LYS A 139 17.12 3.51 -21.41
C LYS A 139 17.62 4.89 -20.98
N ASP A 140 18.38 5.58 -21.85
CA ASP A 140 18.95 6.90 -21.56
C ASP A 140 17.91 8.05 -21.67
N GLU A 141 16.74 7.77 -22.25
CA GLU A 141 15.64 8.73 -22.40
C GLU A 141 14.63 8.63 -21.25
N LEU A 142 14.54 7.46 -20.61
CA LEU A 142 13.63 7.20 -19.50
C LEU A 142 14.22 7.78 -18.21
N LYS A 143 13.56 8.77 -17.62
CA LYS A 143 13.98 9.32 -16.32
C LYS A 143 13.19 8.66 -15.20
N PHE A 144 13.89 7.93 -14.33
CA PHE A 144 13.32 7.51 -13.05
C PHE A 144 13.37 8.70 -12.09
N ASP A 145 12.20 9.21 -11.72
CA ASP A 145 12.06 10.17 -10.64
C ASP A 145 11.90 9.46 -9.28
N GLU A 146 12.00 10.23 -8.20
CA GLU A 146 11.89 9.71 -6.82
C GLU A 146 10.60 8.93 -6.59
N ASP A 147 9.50 9.36 -7.22
CA ASP A 147 8.20 8.67 -7.18
C ASP A 147 8.31 7.27 -7.79
N LEU A 148 8.89 7.14 -8.99
CA LEU A 148 9.03 5.85 -9.66
C LEU A 148 9.98 4.89 -8.91
N PHE A 149 11.03 5.42 -8.27
CA PHE A 149 11.89 4.66 -7.36
C PHE A 149 11.10 4.11 -6.17
N HIS A 150 10.32 4.95 -5.52
CA HIS A 150 9.48 4.54 -4.39
C HIS A 150 8.46 3.48 -4.82
N GLU A 151 7.81 3.67 -5.97
CA GLU A 151 6.85 2.71 -6.49
C GLU A 151 7.50 1.35 -6.81
N LEU A 152 8.72 1.33 -7.37
CA LEU A 152 9.49 0.10 -7.56
C LEU A 152 9.78 -0.58 -6.23
N GLN A 153 10.23 0.18 -5.22
CA GLN A 153 10.51 -0.36 -3.89
C GLN A 153 9.28 -1.04 -3.29
N VAL A 154 8.13 -0.36 -3.31
CA VAL A 154 6.85 -0.90 -2.84
C VAL A 154 6.50 -2.17 -3.62
N ALA A 155 6.57 -2.13 -4.96
CA ALA A 155 6.24 -3.27 -5.81
C ALA A 155 7.08 -4.52 -5.50
N LEU A 156 8.39 -4.35 -5.29
CA LEU A 156 9.32 -5.42 -4.95
C LEU A 156 8.96 -6.09 -3.61
N THR A 157 8.55 -5.31 -2.61
CA THR A 157 8.15 -5.85 -1.29
C THR A 157 6.86 -6.69 -1.35
N MET A 158 6.01 -6.44 -2.34
CA MET A 158 4.76 -7.16 -2.54
C MET A 158 4.96 -8.52 -3.24
N GLY A 159 6.17 -8.79 -3.73
CA GLY A 159 6.48 -9.98 -4.51
C GLY A 159 5.92 -9.91 -5.93
N GLY A 160 6.17 -10.96 -6.71
CA GLY A 160 5.76 -11.04 -8.09
C GLY A 160 5.48 -12.45 -8.55
N GLU A 161 4.91 -12.54 -9.75
CA GLU A 161 4.59 -13.82 -10.38
C GLU A 161 4.97 -13.84 -11.85
N PHE A 162 5.11 -15.04 -12.39
CA PHE A 162 5.29 -15.22 -13.82
C PHE A 162 4.00 -14.90 -14.57
N ALA A 163 4.09 -13.99 -15.54
CA ALA A 163 2.95 -13.58 -16.36
C ALA A 163 2.56 -14.62 -17.42
N ASN A 164 3.41 -15.64 -17.63
CA ASN A 164 3.15 -16.71 -18.58
C ASN A 164 3.67 -18.07 -18.08
N ASP A 165 3.10 -19.14 -18.62
CA ASP A 165 3.46 -20.51 -18.24
C ASP A 165 4.90 -20.87 -18.66
N THR A 166 5.47 -20.15 -19.64
CA THR A 166 6.87 -20.30 -20.06
C THR A 166 7.89 -19.73 -19.07
N LYS A 167 7.42 -19.00 -18.03
CA LYS A 167 8.25 -18.37 -17.00
C LYS A 167 9.36 -17.46 -17.54
N LYS A 168 9.11 -16.84 -18.69
CA LYS A 168 10.06 -15.89 -19.32
C LYS A 168 9.81 -14.44 -18.92
N VAL A 169 8.60 -14.17 -18.45
CA VAL A 169 8.15 -12.82 -18.09
C VAL A 169 7.72 -12.87 -16.63
N TYR A 170 8.36 -12.06 -15.81
CA TYR A 170 8.04 -11.91 -14.40
C TYR A 170 7.49 -10.50 -14.15
N LYS A 171 6.48 -10.37 -13.28
CA LYS A 171 5.84 -9.09 -12.99
C LYS A 171 5.72 -8.85 -11.49
N VAL A 172 5.97 -7.61 -11.07
CA VAL A 172 5.69 -7.11 -9.72
C VAL A 172 4.77 -5.88 -9.80
N PRO A 173 3.88 -5.64 -8.83
CA PRO A 173 3.55 -6.54 -7.73
C PRO A 173 2.66 -7.70 -8.21
N SER A 174 2.65 -8.82 -7.50
CA SER A 174 1.65 -9.88 -7.73
C SER A 174 0.26 -9.49 -7.22
N GLY A 175 0.18 -8.54 -6.29
CA GLY A 175 -1.00 -8.33 -5.46
C GLY A 175 -1.27 -9.49 -4.49
N MET A 176 -2.43 -9.46 -3.86
CA MET A 176 -2.90 -10.44 -2.90
C MET A 176 -4.00 -11.31 -3.49
N LYS A 177 -4.12 -12.53 -2.96
CA LYS A 177 -5.20 -13.46 -3.28
C LYS A 177 -5.82 -14.05 -2.01
N GLU A 178 -7.13 -14.27 -2.03
CA GLU A 178 -7.82 -14.98 -0.95
C GLU A 178 -7.60 -16.50 -1.09
N SER A 179 -7.38 -17.19 0.04
CA SER A 179 -7.02 -18.62 0.04
C SER A 179 -8.09 -19.56 -0.53
N ASN A 180 -9.34 -19.11 -0.60
CA ASN A 180 -10.50 -19.85 -1.10
C ASN A 180 -10.82 -19.59 -2.58
N GLN A 181 -10.12 -18.67 -3.25
CA GLN A 181 -10.40 -18.33 -4.64
C GLN A 181 -9.60 -19.21 -5.62
N SER A 182 -10.29 -19.78 -6.62
CA SER A 182 -9.66 -20.55 -7.70
C SER A 182 -9.09 -19.64 -8.80
N LYS A 183 -9.65 -18.45 -8.99
CA LYS A 183 -9.26 -17.50 -10.05
C LYS A 183 -7.92 -16.79 -9.77
N ARG A 184 -7.27 -16.30 -10.83
CA ARG A 184 -6.08 -15.43 -10.82
C ARG A 184 -6.45 -13.95 -10.55
N GLU A 185 -7.58 -13.70 -9.88
CA GLU A 185 -7.96 -12.33 -9.53
C GLU A 185 -7.09 -11.89 -8.34
N HIS A 186 -6.23 -10.91 -8.59
CA HIS A 186 -5.38 -10.31 -7.57
C HIS A 186 -5.96 -8.98 -7.13
N PHE A 187 -5.74 -8.60 -5.87
CA PHE A 187 -6.16 -7.31 -5.36
C PHE A 187 -5.08 -6.67 -4.51
N ILE A 188 -5.19 -5.36 -4.33
CA ILE A 188 -4.41 -4.59 -3.36
C ILE A 188 -5.36 -3.84 -2.43
N TYR A 189 -4.88 -3.42 -1.28
CA TYR A 189 -5.63 -2.50 -0.44
C TYR A 189 -5.36 -1.07 -0.88
N VAL A 190 -6.43 -0.31 -1.04
CA VAL A 190 -6.39 1.10 -1.43
C VAL A 190 -7.36 1.89 -0.57
N THR A 191 -7.22 3.20 -0.54
CA THR A 191 -8.20 4.07 0.11
C THR A 191 -9.07 4.74 -0.95
N VAL A 192 -10.38 4.57 -0.86
CA VAL A 192 -11.32 5.40 -1.60
C VAL A 192 -11.52 6.70 -0.83
N THR A 193 -11.08 7.80 -1.41
CA THR A 193 -11.05 9.12 -0.80
C THR A 193 -12.29 9.94 -1.18
N GLY A 194 -12.56 10.98 -0.40
CA GLY A 194 -13.68 11.89 -0.59
C GLY A 194 -14.82 11.63 0.39
N ASN A 195 -15.87 12.47 0.31
CA ASN A 195 -17.07 12.33 1.11
C ASN A 195 -18.21 11.85 0.22
N LYS A 196 -18.84 10.74 0.60
CA LYS A 196 -19.93 10.11 -0.16
C LYS A 196 -19.55 9.80 -1.60
N THR A 197 -18.35 9.24 -1.78
CA THR A 197 -17.87 8.78 -3.07
C THR A 197 -18.75 7.64 -3.55
N LYS A 198 -19.32 7.80 -4.75
CA LYS A 198 -20.29 6.89 -5.33
C LYS A 198 -19.62 5.61 -5.83
N ILE A 199 -20.17 4.47 -5.43
CA ILE A 199 -19.78 3.16 -5.96
C ILE A 199 -20.85 2.68 -6.92
N LEU A 200 -20.43 2.36 -8.14
CA LEU A 200 -21.30 2.08 -9.28
C LEU A 200 -21.46 0.58 -9.52
N ALA A 201 -22.60 0.18 -10.08
CA ALA A 201 -22.85 -1.20 -10.50
C ALA A 201 -21.99 -1.64 -11.70
N GLU A 202 -21.71 -0.71 -12.62
CA GLU A 202 -20.92 -0.92 -13.83
C GLU A 202 -19.87 0.19 -13.98
N PRO A 203 -18.74 -0.06 -14.69
CA PRO A 203 -17.66 0.91 -14.90
C PRO A 203 -18.04 1.98 -15.95
N LYS A 204 -19.13 2.72 -15.71
CA LYS A 204 -19.60 3.79 -16.59
C LYS A 204 -20.31 4.87 -15.80
N ARG A 205 -20.19 6.12 -16.25
CA ARG A 205 -20.69 7.30 -15.53
C ARG A 205 -22.19 7.26 -15.20
N GLU A 206 -22.99 6.76 -16.13
CA GLU A 206 -24.46 6.69 -16.01
C GLU A 206 -24.96 5.43 -15.30
N SER A 207 -24.06 4.64 -14.72
CA SER A 207 -24.45 3.45 -13.95
C SER A 207 -25.23 3.81 -12.70
N GLN A 208 -26.11 2.92 -12.27
CA GLN A 208 -26.73 2.95 -10.95
C GLN A 208 -25.65 3.02 -9.85
N VAL A 209 -25.89 3.88 -8.86
CA VAL A 209 -25.11 3.93 -7.62
C VAL A 209 -25.62 2.83 -6.69
N LEU A 210 -24.74 1.92 -6.29
CA LEU A 210 -25.06 0.83 -5.36
C LEU A 210 -25.01 1.32 -3.91
N TYR A 211 -23.96 2.06 -3.55
CA TYR A 211 -23.72 2.63 -2.23
C TYR A 211 -22.69 3.74 -2.31
N GLU A 212 -22.47 4.43 -1.19
CA GLU A 212 -21.48 5.50 -1.04
C GLU A 212 -20.48 5.13 0.06
N VAL A 213 -19.23 5.55 -0.12
CA VAL A 213 -18.16 5.38 0.89
C VAL A 213 -17.49 6.71 1.17
N SER A 214 -16.89 6.87 2.36
CA SER A 214 -16.18 8.09 2.74
C SER A 214 -14.84 7.74 3.39
N ASN A 215 -13.73 8.03 2.70
CA ASN A 215 -12.36 7.76 3.16
C ASN A 215 -12.19 6.32 3.71
N GLU A 216 -12.59 5.33 2.92
CA GLU A 216 -12.64 3.93 3.33
C GLU A 216 -11.54 3.10 2.66
N VAL A 217 -10.88 2.24 3.44
CA VAL A 217 -9.94 1.24 2.91
C VAL A 217 -10.73 0.07 2.32
N VAL A 218 -10.44 -0.27 1.08
CA VAL A 218 -11.13 -1.33 0.33
C VAL A 218 -10.13 -2.24 -0.38
N LYS A 219 -10.59 -3.42 -0.79
CA LYS A 219 -9.87 -4.24 -1.77
C LYS A 219 -10.11 -3.63 -3.14
N ALA A 220 -9.07 -3.39 -3.92
CA ALA A 220 -9.14 -3.01 -5.32
C ALA A 220 -8.54 -4.11 -6.18
N TRP A 221 -9.33 -4.60 -7.13
CA TRP A 221 -8.93 -5.71 -8.00
C TRP A 221 -8.00 -5.19 -9.10
N ILE A 222 -6.83 -5.79 -9.22
CA ILE A 222 -5.90 -5.55 -10.33
C ILE A 222 -6.48 -6.25 -11.57
N PRO A 223 -6.76 -5.52 -12.65
CA PRO A 223 -7.30 -6.14 -13.85
C PRO A 223 -6.22 -6.96 -14.57
N GLU A 224 -6.60 -8.10 -15.15
CA GLU A 224 -5.66 -8.94 -15.93
C GLU A 224 -5.12 -8.23 -17.18
N LYS A 225 -5.89 -7.27 -17.70
CA LYS A 225 -5.51 -6.37 -18.79
C LYS A 225 -5.83 -4.96 -18.36
N VAL A 226 -4.88 -4.05 -18.56
CA VAL A 226 -5.09 -2.61 -18.35
C VAL A 226 -6.39 -2.19 -19.04
N GLN A 227 -7.37 -1.78 -18.24
CA GLN A 227 -8.67 -1.33 -18.74
C GLN A 227 -8.70 0.19 -18.67
N ASN A 228 -8.87 0.81 -19.84
CA ASN A 228 -8.80 2.26 -19.97
C ASN A 228 -10.18 2.93 -19.82
N ASP A 229 -11.09 2.32 -19.05
CA ASP A 229 -12.41 2.90 -18.77
C ASP A 229 -12.38 3.90 -17.61
N GLY A 230 -11.28 3.95 -16.86
CA GLY A 230 -11.09 4.88 -15.74
C GLY A 230 -11.76 4.43 -14.45
N TYR A 231 -12.23 3.18 -14.37
CA TYR A 231 -12.89 2.63 -13.19
C TYR A 231 -12.12 1.45 -12.61
N ILE A 232 -12.16 1.34 -11.29
CA ILE A 232 -11.51 0.27 -10.54
C ILE A 232 -12.60 -0.51 -9.83
N LYS A 233 -12.61 -1.83 -10.04
CA LYS A 233 -13.47 -2.75 -9.28
C LYS A 233 -12.95 -2.82 -7.85
N ILE A 234 -13.83 -2.56 -6.87
CA ILE A 234 -13.50 -2.59 -5.46
C ILE A 234 -14.45 -3.49 -4.67
N SER A 235 -14.01 -3.93 -3.49
CA SER A 235 -14.84 -4.60 -2.50
C SER A 235 -14.57 -4.03 -1.11
N THR A 236 -15.60 -3.60 -0.39
CA THR A 236 -15.49 -3.19 1.02
C THR A 236 -15.27 -4.40 1.92
N PHE A 237 -14.79 -4.18 3.15
CA PHE A 237 -14.61 -5.27 4.11
C PHE A 237 -15.93 -5.96 4.50
N ASN A 238 -17.06 -5.28 4.32
CA ASN A 238 -18.39 -5.84 4.56
C ASN A 238 -18.92 -6.66 3.37
N GLY A 239 -18.13 -6.81 2.30
CA GLY A 239 -18.44 -7.67 1.15
C GLY A 239 -19.18 -6.99 0.01
N ASN A 240 -19.48 -5.69 0.11
CA ASN A 240 -20.11 -4.95 -1.00
C ASN A 240 -19.08 -4.73 -2.10
N THR A 241 -19.45 -5.01 -3.35
CA THR A 241 -18.57 -4.90 -4.53
C THR A 241 -19.19 -3.98 -5.57
N GLY A 242 -18.37 -3.18 -6.22
CA GLY A 242 -18.78 -2.29 -7.31
C GLY A 242 -17.57 -1.59 -7.94
N TYR A 243 -17.82 -0.49 -8.65
CA TYR A 243 -16.81 0.24 -9.41
C TYR A 243 -16.70 1.68 -8.93
N VAL A 244 -15.47 2.18 -8.81
CA VAL A 244 -15.18 3.58 -8.44
C VAL A 244 -14.28 4.20 -9.49
N GLN A 245 -14.41 5.50 -9.75
CA GLN A 245 -13.48 6.19 -10.65
C GLN A 245 -12.08 6.20 -10.05
N LYS A 246 -11.07 5.98 -10.90
CA LYS A 246 -9.65 5.94 -10.53
C LYS A 246 -9.19 7.20 -9.79
N GLU A 247 -9.76 8.37 -10.10
CA GLU A 247 -9.42 9.64 -9.44
C GLU A 247 -9.73 9.66 -7.94
N TYR A 248 -10.66 8.84 -7.46
CA TYR A 248 -10.97 8.74 -6.03
C TYR A 248 -10.13 7.70 -5.29
N VAL A 249 -9.27 6.96 -5.99
CA VAL A 249 -8.46 5.88 -5.40
C VAL A 249 -7.07 6.38 -5.08
N LEU A 250 -6.74 6.38 -3.79
CA LEU A 250 -5.41 6.64 -3.27
C LEU A 250 -4.68 5.32 -2.99
N THR A 251 -3.49 5.18 -3.55
CA THR A 251 -2.64 4.00 -3.43
C THR A 251 -1.16 4.39 -3.46
N ASP A 252 -0.34 3.64 -2.73
CA ASP A 252 1.12 3.80 -2.66
C ASP A 252 1.83 3.19 -3.89
N ILE A 253 1.09 2.55 -4.78
CA ILE A 253 1.63 1.91 -5.99
C ILE A 253 0.73 2.19 -7.19
N LYS A 254 1.30 2.75 -8.26
CA LYS A 254 0.56 3.08 -9.49
C LYS A 254 1.08 2.28 -10.68
N TYR A 255 2.31 1.77 -10.60
CA TYR A 255 2.95 0.97 -11.63
C TYR A 255 3.21 -0.48 -11.22
N SER A 256 3.15 -1.34 -12.24
CA SER A 256 3.73 -2.67 -12.27
C SER A 256 5.01 -2.64 -13.09
N PHE A 257 5.98 -3.45 -12.72
CA PHE A 257 7.26 -3.59 -13.40
C PHE A 257 7.35 -4.98 -14.00
N VAL A 258 7.75 -5.02 -15.26
CA VAL A 258 7.88 -6.23 -16.07
C VAL A 258 9.35 -6.52 -16.27
N PHE A 259 9.72 -7.77 -16.05
CA PHE A 259 11.09 -8.24 -16.19
C PHE A 259 11.14 -9.40 -17.17
N GLU A 260 12.14 -9.35 -18.05
CA GLU A 260 12.45 -10.40 -19.01
C GLU A 260 13.96 -10.52 -19.13
N LYS A 261 14.43 -11.66 -19.63
CA LYS A 261 15.84 -11.82 -19.97
C LYS A 261 16.16 -11.14 -21.30
N ASP A 262 17.30 -10.46 -21.34
CA ASP A 262 17.84 -9.91 -22.57
C ASP A 262 18.51 -11.00 -23.44
N HIS A 263 19.17 -10.57 -24.51
CA HIS A 263 19.88 -11.45 -25.44
C HIS A 263 21.11 -12.14 -24.83
N GLU A 264 21.59 -11.68 -23.67
CA GLU A 264 22.68 -12.29 -22.88
C GLU A 264 22.15 -13.20 -21.77
N ASP A 265 20.85 -13.51 -21.76
CA ASP A 265 20.17 -14.31 -20.73
C ASP A 265 20.18 -13.65 -19.32
N VAL A 266 20.32 -12.32 -19.26
CA VAL A 266 20.32 -11.53 -18.02
C VAL A 266 18.97 -10.86 -17.83
N TRP A 267 18.39 -10.97 -16.63
CA TRP A 267 17.13 -10.29 -16.29
C TRP A 267 17.28 -8.77 -16.33
N LYS A 268 16.32 -8.12 -16.98
CA LYS A 268 16.21 -6.66 -17.11
C LYS A 268 14.78 -6.21 -16.88
N ILE A 269 14.60 -4.97 -16.44
CA ILE A 269 13.33 -4.26 -16.50
C ILE A 269 13.06 -3.93 -17.98
N THR A 270 12.02 -4.53 -18.53
CA THR A 270 11.57 -4.32 -19.92
C THR A 270 10.29 -3.50 -20.01
N GLY A 271 9.54 -3.38 -18.91
CA GLY A 271 8.28 -2.66 -18.91
C GLY A 271 7.91 -2.04 -17.56
N VAL A 272 7.20 -0.92 -17.63
CA VAL A 272 6.58 -0.21 -16.51
C VAL A 272 5.19 0.22 -16.95
N ASP A 273 4.17 -0.46 -16.44
CA ASP A 273 2.77 -0.29 -16.85
C ASP A 273 1.92 0.18 -15.67
N SER A 274 0.82 0.90 -15.90
CA SER A 274 -0.11 1.17 -14.81
C SER A 274 -0.68 -0.13 -14.27
N ILE A 275 -0.87 -0.22 -12.95
CA ILE A 275 -1.57 -1.37 -12.33
C ILE A 275 -3.08 -1.38 -12.61
N TRP A 276 -3.61 -0.33 -13.25
CA TRP A 276 -5.02 -0.13 -13.60
C TRP A 276 -5.17 -0.15 -15.12
#